data_AF-A0A7J9VIX6-F1
#
_entry.id   AF-A0A7J9VIX6-F1
#
_cell.length_a   1.000
_cell.length_b   1.000
_cell.length_c   1.000
_cell.angle_alpha   90.00
_cell.angle_beta   90.00
_cell.angle_gamma   90.00
#
_symmetry.space_group_name_H-M   'P 1'
#
loop_
_entity.id
_entity.type
_entity.pdbx_description
1 polymer ?
#
loop_
_entity_poly.entity_id
_entity_poly.type
_entity_poly.pdbx_seq_one_letter_code
_entity_poly.pdbx_strand_id
1 'polypeptide(L)'
;TIGVDTVYGAVRFDLFGLTVLRDGVDYLAVMIGVYALGDVIQRFSQNYVGGTTQQPARIRTTIPSPRKIGERAGSFGRGIAVGTLMGGVPGAGATVASFVSYGLEKQFGKHRGEVGMASPNGVIGPQAASTATVGGALIPLLVLGIPGSAATAVILGALLLHDIQPGPQIFANQPELVYTVIAALLGALIIMFVLGILATKPMIRLLRVPEPYIAVFVVLFAYIGAFALRNSMSDVWIMTGFAILGFFLQRGGYPLAPLVLGAILGPLAERYYVTAMISSGNDITIFVTRPISGVLMAVWVIAVVFLGIKSYRTWKTSKE
;
A
#
# COMPACT_ATOMS: atom_id res chain seq x y z
N THR A 1 -16.91 -8.48 -4.22
CA THR A 1 -16.50 -7.16 -4.75
C THR A 1 -17.43 -6.76 -5.86
N ILE A 2 -17.35 -5.50 -6.30
CA ILE A 2 -18.11 -4.95 -7.41
C ILE A 2 -17.39 -5.28 -8.73
N GLY A 3 -18.13 -5.58 -9.78
CA GLY A 3 -17.60 -5.86 -11.11
C GLY A 3 -17.69 -7.33 -11.51
N VAL A 4 -17.00 -7.69 -12.59
CA VAL A 4 -16.97 -9.06 -13.10
C VAL A 4 -16.05 -9.92 -12.23
N ASP A 5 -16.58 -11.05 -11.72
CA ASP A 5 -15.76 -12.04 -11.02
C ASP A 5 -14.77 -12.69 -12.01
N THR A 6 -13.48 -12.67 -11.68
CA THR A 6 -12.41 -13.18 -12.56
C THR A 6 -12.35 -14.69 -12.67
N VAL A 7 -13.03 -15.42 -11.79
CA VAL A 7 -13.07 -16.89 -11.74
C VAL A 7 -14.31 -17.40 -12.46
N TYR A 8 -15.49 -16.86 -12.14
CA TYR A 8 -16.78 -17.34 -12.61
C TYR A 8 -17.35 -16.51 -13.76
N GLY A 9 -16.76 -15.35 -14.09
CA GLY A 9 -17.24 -14.44 -15.14
C GLY A 9 -18.59 -13.78 -14.83
N ALA A 10 -19.11 -13.96 -13.62
CA ALA A 10 -20.40 -13.41 -13.20
C ALA A 10 -20.27 -11.92 -12.88
N VAL A 11 -21.18 -11.10 -13.42
CA VAL A 11 -21.25 -9.67 -13.10
C VAL A 11 -21.89 -9.49 -11.72
N ARG A 12 -21.20 -8.85 -10.78
CA ARG A 12 -21.68 -8.57 -9.42
C ARG A 12 -21.92 -7.09 -9.20
N PHE A 13 -23.05 -6.75 -8.59
CA PHE A 13 -23.45 -5.37 -8.27
C PHE A 13 -23.52 -4.44 -9.50
N ASP A 14 -24.05 -4.93 -10.63
CA ASP A 14 -24.41 -4.09 -11.79
C ASP A 14 -25.59 -3.19 -11.38
N LEU A 15 -25.30 -1.94 -11.00
CA LEU A 15 -26.34 -0.96 -10.67
C LEU A 15 -27.05 -0.57 -11.98
N PHE A 16 -28.24 -1.13 -12.22
CA PHE A 16 -29.15 -0.72 -13.30
C PHE A 16 -28.52 -0.59 -14.71
N GLY A 17 -27.52 -1.44 -15.05
CA GLY A 17 -26.88 -1.45 -16.37
C GLY A 17 -25.77 -0.42 -16.55
N LEU A 18 -25.30 0.24 -15.48
CA LEU A 18 -24.14 1.13 -15.51
C LEU A 18 -22.87 0.32 -15.78
N THR A 19 -22.37 0.42 -17.02
CA THR A 19 -21.11 -0.19 -17.45
C THR A 19 -19.90 0.27 -16.64
N VAL A 20 -19.98 1.43 -15.99
CA VAL A 20 -18.93 2.03 -15.16
C VAL A 20 -18.46 1.09 -14.03
N LEU A 21 -19.34 0.26 -13.47
CA LEU A 21 -18.98 -0.62 -12.35
C LEU A 21 -18.55 -2.02 -12.79
N ARG A 22 -18.63 -2.35 -14.09
CA ARG A 22 -18.27 -3.69 -14.58
C ARG A 22 -16.79 -4.00 -14.46
N ASP A 23 -15.94 -3.00 -14.69
CA ASP A 23 -14.49 -3.10 -14.52
C ASP A 23 -14.09 -3.22 -13.03
N GLY A 24 -15.05 -3.08 -12.12
CA GLY A 24 -14.84 -3.05 -10.68
C GLY A 24 -14.18 -1.77 -10.19
N VAL A 25 -14.11 -1.63 -8.87
CA VAL A 25 -13.53 -0.46 -8.22
C VAL A 25 -12.05 -0.70 -7.97
N ASP A 26 -11.18 -0.03 -8.73
CA ASP A 26 -9.74 -0.10 -8.50
C ASP A 26 -9.34 0.72 -7.27
N TYR A 27 -8.51 0.12 -6.40
CA TYR A 27 -8.11 0.76 -5.16
C TYR A 27 -7.23 1.99 -5.39
N LEU A 28 -6.47 2.07 -6.49
CA LEU A 28 -5.68 3.25 -6.84
C LEU A 28 -6.59 4.40 -7.22
N ALA A 29 -7.65 4.16 -8.00
CA ALA A 29 -8.65 5.17 -8.32
C ALA A 29 -9.30 5.73 -7.05
N VAL A 30 -9.66 4.87 -6.09
CA VAL A 30 -10.16 5.28 -4.77
C VAL A 30 -9.12 6.10 -4.01
N MET A 31 -7.89 5.63 -3.93
CA MET A 31 -6.81 6.29 -3.19
C MET A 31 -6.48 7.68 -3.77
N ILE A 32 -6.38 7.80 -5.10
CA ILE A 32 -6.14 9.06 -5.80
C ILE A 32 -7.34 10.00 -5.59
N GLY A 33 -8.56 9.49 -5.71
CA GLY A 33 -9.78 10.28 -5.49
C GLY A 33 -9.80 10.87 -4.08
N VAL A 34 -9.70 10.02 -3.06
CA VAL A 34 -9.82 10.43 -1.65
C VAL A 34 -8.65 11.31 -1.19
N TYR A 35 -7.40 10.95 -1.49
CA TYR A 35 -6.23 11.65 -0.97
C TYR A 35 -5.69 12.77 -1.85
N ALA A 36 -5.70 12.61 -3.18
CA ALA A 36 -5.16 13.64 -4.06
C ALA A 36 -6.24 14.67 -4.39
N LEU A 37 -7.33 14.23 -5.01
CA LEU A 37 -8.36 15.15 -5.50
C LEU A 37 -9.22 15.69 -4.35
N GLY A 38 -9.59 14.85 -3.37
CA GLY A 38 -10.33 15.25 -2.18
C GLY A 38 -9.60 16.32 -1.35
N ASP A 39 -8.29 16.17 -1.14
CA ASP A 39 -7.48 17.15 -0.40
C ASP A 39 -7.34 18.47 -1.17
N VAL A 40 -7.21 18.43 -2.51
CA VAL A 40 -7.21 19.64 -3.34
C VAL A 40 -8.56 20.39 -3.23
N ILE A 41 -9.69 19.68 -3.30
CA ILE A 41 -11.03 20.29 -3.13
C ILE A 41 -11.16 20.90 -1.73
N GLN A 42 -10.71 20.20 -0.70
CA GLN A 42 -10.73 20.69 0.68
C GLN A 42 -9.92 21.97 0.85
N ARG A 43 -8.70 22.02 0.32
CA ARG A 43 -7.81 23.20 0.37
C ARG A 43 -8.40 24.38 -0.38
N PHE A 44 -9.03 24.12 -1.54
CA PHE A 44 -9.72 25.14 -2.32
C PHE A 44 -10.93 25.70 -1.55
N SER A 45 -11.70 24.84 -0.89
CA SER A 45 -12.85 25.26 -0.05
C SER A 45 -12.45 26.09 1.17
N GLN A 46 -11.22 25.97 1.64
CA GLN A 46 -10.65 26.80 2.72
C GLN A 46 -10.01 28.09 2.16
N ASN A 47 -10.36 28.46 0.92
CA ASN A 47 -9.99 29.70 0.23
C ASN A 47 -8.47 29.95 0.15
N TYR A 48 -7.63 28.91 0.15
CA TYR A 48 -6.16 29.04 0.29
C TYR A 48 -5.77 30.15 1.30
N VAL A 49 -6.58 30.36 2.36
CA VAL A 49 -6.53 31.61 3.14
C VAL A 49 -5.27 31.63 3.96
N GLY A 50 -4.33 32.46 3.52
CA GLY A 50 -3.71 33.42 4.43
C GLY A 50 -2.76 32.85 5.48
N GLY A 51 -2.14 31.70 5.23
CA GLY A 51 -0.79 31.50 5.75
C GLY A 51 0.16 32.02 4.69
N THR A 52 0.86 33.13 4.93
CA THR A 52 2.18 33.29 4.30
C THR A 52 2.89 31.96 4.50
N THR A 53 3.00 31.14 3.45
CA THR A 53 3.81 29.93 3.52
C THR A 53 5.18 30.48 3.84
N GLN A 54 5.58 30.40 5.12
CA GLN A 54 6.91 30.81 5.53
C GLN A 54 7.81 30.07 4.56
N GLN A 55 8.48 30.81 3.66
CA GLN A 55 9.37 30.17 2.71
C GLN A 55 10.24 29.26 3.56
N PRO A 56 10.22 27.94 3.32
CA PRO A 56 10.89 27.02 4.20
C PRO A 56 12.34 27.49 4.31
N ALA A 57 12.72 27.93 5.52
CA ALA A 57 14.04 28.49 5.81
C ALA A 57 15.07 27.58 5.17
N ARG A 58 15.99 28.12 4.35
CA ARG A 58 16.95 27.40 3.49
C ARG A 58 17.12 25.93 3.91
N ILE A 59 16.25 25.04 3.41
CA ILE A 59 16.32 23.62 3.77
C ILE A 59 17.60 23.09 3.13
N ARG A 60 18.61 22.87 3.96
CA ARG A 60 19.82 22.16 3.56
C ARG A 60 19.53 20.66 3.68
N THR A 61 19.74 19.95 2.58
CA THR A 61 19.84 18.49 2.61
C THR A 61 21.10 18.12 3.39
N THR A 62 20.93 17.70 4.64
CA THR A 62 22.04 17.23 5.47
C THR A 62 21.82 15.75 5.74
N ILE A 63 22.87 14.95 5.54
CA ILE A 63 22.85 13.54 5.92
C ILE A 63 22.68 13.49 7.46
N PRO A 64 21.69 12.74 7.98
CA PRO A 64 21.47 12.67 9.42
C PRO A 64 22.70 12.09 10.12
N SER A 65 22.97 12.56 11.35
CA SER A 65 24.07 12.03 12.14
C SER A 65 23.85 10.54 12.48
N PRO A 66 24.92 9.75 12.65
CA PRO A 66 24.81 8.32 13.00
C PRO A 66 23.94 8.07 14.23
N ARG A 67 23.98 8.98 15.22
CA ARG A 67 23.13 8.94 16.42
C ARG A 67 21.64 9.03 16.09
N LYS A 68 21.25 9.96 15.20
CA LYS A 68 19.85 10.12 14.75
C LYS A 68 19.37 8.92 13.94
N ILE A 69 20.27 8.25 13.23
CA ILE A 69 19.96 6.98 12.54
C ILE A 69 19.71 5.87 13.57
N GLY A 70 20.59 5.74 14.57
CA GLY A 70 20.46 4.75 15.64
C GLY A 70 19.16 4.90 16.45
N GLU A 71 18.76 6.14 16.77
CA GLU A 71 17.50 6.44 17.47
C GLU A 71 16.25 5.93 16.71
N ARG A 72 16.35 5.80 15.39
CA ARG A 72 15.25 5.39 14.49
C ARG A 72 15.40 3.96 13.97
N ALA A 73 16.46 3.25 14.34
CA ALA A 73 16.72 1.88 13.92
C ALA A 73 15.57 0.92 14.27
N GLY A 74 14.87 1.16 15.40
CA GLY A 74 13.70 0.38 15.76
C GLY A 74 12.54 0.50 14.77
N SER A 75 12.31 1.70 14.22
CA SER A 75 11.27 1.90 13.20
C SER A 75 11.66 1.30 11.86
N PHE A 76 12.92 1.48 11.48
CA PHE A 76 13.49 0.87 10.28
C PHE A 76 13.43 -0.66 10.32
N GLY A 77 13.84 -1.28 11.43
CA GLY A 77 13.82 -2.73 11.61
C GLY A 77 12.41 -3.32 11.60
N ARG A 78 11.43 -2.66 12.24
CA ARG A 78 10.01 -3.06 12.14
C ARG A 78 9.50 -2.97 10.71
N GLY A 79 9.82 -1.88 10.00
CA GLY A 79 9.48 -1.70 8.59
C GLY A 79 10.04 -2.84 7.73
N ILE A 80 11.32 -3.16 7.87
CA ILE A 80 11.95 -4.29 7.15
C ILE A 80 11.23 -5.60 7.45
N ALA A 81 11.01 -5.93 8.72
CA ALA A 81 10.35 -7.19 9.10
C ALA A 81 8.95 -7.30 8.48
N VAL A 82 8.14 -6.24 8.56
CA VAL A 82 6.81 -6.19 7.95
C VAL A 82 6.90 -6.31 6.43
N GLY A 83 7.81 -5.56 5.81
CA GLY A 83 7.99 -5.56 4.36
C GLY A 83 8.42 -6.92 3.82
N THR A 84 9.41 -7.56 4.43
CA THR A 84 9.88 -8.89 4.01
C THR A 84 8.78 -9.94 4.17
N LEU A 85 8.05 -9.94 5.29
CA LEU A 85 6.94 -10.86 5.52
C LEU A 85 5.81 -10.64 4.52
N MET A 86 5.39 -9.39 4.30
CA MET A 86 4.33 -9.05 3.35
C MET A 86 4.74 -9.30 1.91
N GLY A 87 6.03 -9.11 1.57
CA GLY A 87 6.56 -9.46 0.25
C GLY A 87 6.43 -10.96 -0.03
N GLY A 88 6.63 -11.81 0.98
CA GLY A 88 6.44 -13.26 0.86
C GLY A 88 4.99 -13.68 0.65
N VAL A 89 4.01 -12.82 0.98
CA VAL A 89 2.58 -13.10 0.77
C VAL A 89 2.19 -12.74 -0.67
N PRO A 90 1.86 -13.72 -1.53
CA PRO A 90 1.73 -13.43 -2.95
C PRO A 90 0.51 -12.56 -3.26
N GLY A 91 0.70 -11.31 -3.66
CA GLY A 91 -0.36 -10.36 -4.00
C GLY A 91 -0.59 -9.25 -2.98
N ALA A 92 0.04 -9.28 -1.80
CA ALA A 92 -0.06 -8.21 -0.80
C ALA A 92 0.62 -6.91 -1.28
N GLY A 93 1.80 -7.02 -1.90
CA GLY A 93 2.51 -5.91 -2.51
C GLY A 93 3.01 -4.83 -1.52
N ALA A 94 3.67 -3.81 -2.08
CA ALA A 94 4.31 -2.75 -1.32
C ALA A 94 3.32 -1.84 -0.57
N THR A 95 2.17 -1.53 -1.18
CA THR A 95 1.17 -0.63 -0.61
C THR A 95 0.61 -1.17 0.71
N VAL A 96 0.19 -2.44 0.74
CA VAL A 96 -0.30 -3.08 1.98
C VAL A 96 0.78 -3.07 3.06
N ALA A 97 2.02 -3.41 2.70
CA ALA A 97 3.14 -3.41 3.64
C ALA A 97 3.40 -2.03 4.26
N SER A 98 3.35 -0.96 3.46
CA SER A 98 3.48 0.41 3.96
C SER A 98 2.36 0.80 4.92
N PHE A 99 1.09 0.46 4.60
CA PHE A 99 -0.04 0.76 5.49
C PHE A 99 0.03 -0.01 6.81
N VAL A 100 0.36 -1.30 6.75
CA VAL A 100 0.54 -2.13 7.96
C VAL A 100 1.68 -1.59 8.81
N SER A 101 2.82 -1.24 8.18
CA SER A 101 3.94 -0.64 8.90
C SER A 101 3.58 0.71 9.52
N TYR A 102 2.79 1.54 8.84
CA TYR A 102 2.32 2.82 9.40
C TYR A 102 1.43 2.60 10.63
N GLY A 103 0.50 1.65 10.55
CA GLY A 103 -0.35 1.26 11.68
C GLY A 103 0.45 0.75 12.87
N LEU A 104 1.47 -0.09 12.63
CA LEU A 104 2.37 -0.59 13.66
C LEU A 104 3.21 0.51 14.31
N GLU A 105 3.68 1.50 13.54
CA GLU A 105 4.36 2.67 14.12
C GLU A 105 3.43 3.50 15.00
N LYS A 106 2.18 3.66 14.59
CA LYS A 106 1.17 4.38 15.39
C LYS A 106 0.77 3.63 16.67
N GLN A 107 0.91 2.31 16.72
CA GLN A 107 0.54 1.50 17.89
C GLN A 107 1.72 1.22 18.83
N PHE A 108 2.84 0.79 18.27
CA PHE A 108 4.01 0.25 18.98
C PHE A 108 5.29 1.09 18.80
N GLY A 109 5.24 2.16 18.00
CA GLY A 109 6.37 3.05 17.81
C GLY A 109 6.79 3.73 19.11
N LYS A 110 8.10 3.89 19.33
CA LYS A 110 8.64 4.67 20.47
C LYS A 110 8.10 6.11 20.46
N HIS A 111 7.90 6.68 19.27
CA HIS A 111 7.35 8.02 19.05
C HIS A 111 5.92 7.96 18.49
N ARG A 112 5.12 6.97 18.91
CA ARG A 112 3.77 6.74 18.38
C ARG A 112 2.84 7.96 18.44
N GLY A 113 3.00 8.83 19.44
CA GLY A 113 2.19 10.05 19.59
C GLY A 113 2.48 11.13 18.55
N GLU A 114 3.66 11.07 17.91
CA GLU A 114 4.08 12.03 16.88
C GLU A 114 3.82 11.50 15.46
N VAL A 115 3.44 10.22 15.31
CA VAL A 115 3.14 9.62 14.02
C VAL A 115 1.86 10.25 13.46
N GLY A 116 2.00 11.00 12.37
CA GLY A 116 0.94 11.84 11.80
C GLY A 116 1.09 13.34 12.09
N MET A 117 1.99 13.72 13.00
CA MET A 117 2.34 15.12 13.35
C MET A 117 3.77 15.46 12.87
N ALA A 118 4.09 15.10 11.62
CA ALA A 118 5.40 15.29 11.00
C ALA A 118 6.57 14.48 11.61
N SER A 119 6.31 13.41 12.38
CA SER A 119 7.39 12.51 12.82
C SER A 119 8.05 11.79 11.63
N PRO A 120 9.39 11.80 11.53
CA PRO A 120 10.11 11.04 10.52
C PRO A 120 9.86 9.53 10.58
N ASN A 121 9.50 8.99 11.74
CA ASN A 121 9.19 7.56 11.89
C ASN A 121 7.93 7.15 11.12
N GLY A 122 7.00 8.10 10.90
CA GLY A 122 5.83 7.89 10.05
C GLY A 122 6.15 7.73 8.56
N VAL A 123 7.39 8.02 8.15
CA VAL A 123 7.88 7.82 6.77
C VAL A 123 8.89 6.68 6.73
N ILE A 124 9.82 6.62 7.67
CA ILE A 124 10.92 5.63 7.68
C ILE A 124 10.37 4.21 7.72
N GLY A 125 9.45 3.89 8.64
CA GLY A 125 8.86 2.56 8.74
C GLY A 125 8.15 2.14 7.44
N PRO A 126 7.14 2.89 6.98
CA PRO A 126 6.39 2.56 5.76
C PRO A 126 7.24 2.48 4.49
N GLN A 127 8.26 3.33 4.35
CA GLN A 127 9.18 3.29 3.20
C GLN A 127 10.13 2.10 3.29
N ALA A 128 10.66 1.80 4.48
CA ALA A 128 11.46 0.59 4.70
C ALA A 128 10.65 -0.67 4.40
N ALA A 129 9.38 -0.72 4.81
CA ALA A 129 8.48 -1.82 4.49
C ALA A 129 8.25 -1.95 2.98
N SER A 130 7.95 -0.84 2.29
CA SER A 130 7.77 -0.79 0.83
C SER A 130 8.98 -1.39 0.11
N THR A 131 10.18 -0.91 0.42
CA THR A 131 11.42 -1.38 -0.23
C THR A 131 11.74 -2.84 0.11
N ALA A 132 11.54 -3.24 1.37
CA ALA A 132 11.81 -4.61 1.82
C ALA A 132 10.85 -5.64 1.20
N THR A 133 9.67 -5.22 0.70
CA THR A 133 8.77 -6.13 -0.03
C THR A 133 9.40 -6.70 -1.30
N VAL A 134 10.32 -5.97 -1.95
CA VAL A 134 10.94 -6.40 -3.21
C VAL A 134 11.71 -7.71 -3.01
N GLY A 135 12.53 -7.79 -1.97
CA GLY A 135 13.26 -9.01 -1.62
C GLY A 135 12.33 -10.15 -1.24
N GLY A 136 11.30 -9.86 -0.44
CA GLY A 136 10.31 -10.87 -0.03
C GLY A 136 9.50 -11.44 -1.21
N ALA A 137 9.12 -10.59 -2.17
CA ALA A 137 8.30 -10.97 -3.32
C ALA A 137 9.04 -11.83 -4.36
N LEU A 138 10.37 -11.85 -4.31
CA LEU A 138 11.19 -12.70 -5.16
C LEU A 138 11.28 -14.14 -4.67
N ILE A 139 11.08 -14.37 -3.37
CA ILE A 139 11.09 -15.72 -2.80
C ILE A 139 10.01 -16.60 -3.47
N PRO A 140 8.70 -16.25 -3.44
CA PRO A 140 7.67 -17.05 -4.10
C PRO A 140 7.82 -17.03 -5.63
N LEU A 141 8.37 -15.97 -6.22
CA LEU A 141 8.62 -15.93 -7.66
C LEU A 141 9.66 -16.98 -8.08
N LEU A 142 10.84 -16.97 -7.46
CA LEU A 142 11.95 -17.83 -7.87
C LEU A 142 11.73 -19.29 -7.44
N VAL A 143 11.08 -19.52 -6.30
CA VAL A 143 10.88 -20.88 -5.76
C VAL A 143 9.60 -21.53 -6.28
N LEU A 144 8.51 -20.77 -6.45
CA LEU A 144 7.20 -21.33 -6.80
C LEU A 144 6.70 -20.89 -8.19
N GLY A 145 7.37 -19.93 -8.84
CA GLY A 145 6.87 -19.32 -10.07
C GLY A 145 5.63 -18.45 -9.86
N ILE A 146 5.33 -18.07 -8.62
CA ILE A 146 4.12 -17.31 -8.27
C ILE A 146 4.51 -15.86 -8.00
N PRO A 147 4.02 -14.89 -8.80
CA PRO A 147 4.39 -13.50 -8.63
C PRO A 147 3.74 -12.91 -7.37
N GLY A 148 4.57 -12.38 -6.47
CA GLY A 148 4.08 -11.72 -5.26
C GLY A 148 3.57 -10.28 -5.42
N SER A 149 3.76 -9.68 -6.59
CA SER A 149 3.38 -8.29 -6.91
C SER A 149 3.26 -8.11 -8.43
N ALA A 150 2.70 -6.99 -8.88
CA ALA A 150 2.68 -6.64 -10.30
C ALA A 150 4.10 -6.54 -10.89
N ALA A 151 5.06 -5.99 -10.15
CA ALA A 151 6.45 -5.90 -10.60
C ALA A 151 7.09 -7.28 -10.80
N THR A 152 6.86 -8.21 -9.87
CA THR A 152 7.37 -9.58 -10.00
C THR A 152 6.65 -10.40 -11.06
N ALA A 153 5.40 -10.05 -11.42
CA ALA A 153 4.72 -10.62 -12.58
C ALA A 153 5.36 -10.21 -13.90
N VAL A 154 5.84 -8.97 -14.02
CA VAL A 154 6.62 -8.53 -15.18
C VAL A 154 7.95 -9.29 -15.26
N ILE A 155 8.63 -9.49 -14.13
CA ILE A 155 9.86 -10.29 -14.07
C ILE A 155 9.56 -11.75 -14.47
N LEU A 156 8.47 -12.35 -13.97
CA LEU A 156 8.03 -13.67 -14.40
C LEU A 156 7.85 -13.74 -15.92
N GLY A 157 7.15 -12.76 -16.50
CA GLY A 157 6.97 -12.65 -17.94
C GLY A 157 8.31 -12.57 -18.68
N ALA A 158 9.25 -11.77 -18.20
CA ALA A 158 10.59 -11.68 -18.79
C ALA A 158 11.38 -12.99 -18.71
N LEU A 159 11.32 -13.71 -17.58
CA LEU A 159 11.97 -15.01 -17.45
C LEU A 159 11.37 -16.04 -18.42
N LEU A 160 10.04 -16.08 -18.54
CA LEU A 160 9.34 -16.95 -19.48
C LEU A 160 9.66 -16.61 -20.94
N LEU A 161 9.84 -15.32 -21.28
CA LEU A 161 10.29 -14.89 -22.62
C LEU A 161 11.70 -15.36 -22.97
N HIS A 162 12.52 -15.66 -21.96
CA HIS A 162 13.86 -16.22 -22.11
C HIS A 162 13.90 -17.74 -21.87
N ASP A 163 12.74 -18.41 -21.93
CA ASP A 163 12.58 -19.86 -21.69
C ASP A 163 13.06 -20.33 -20.30
N ILE A 164 13.12 -19.41 -19.34
CA ILE A 164 13.49 -19.70 -17.96
C ILE A 164 12.22 -19.93 -17.16
N GLN A 165 12.01 -21.19 -16.75
CA GLN A 165 10.93 -21.54 -15.82
C GLN A 165 11.40 -21.37 -14.38
N PRO A 166 10.80 -20.42 -13.61
CA PRO A 166 11.11 -20.30 -12.20
C PRO A 166 10.60 -21.51 -11.44
N GLY A 167 11.31 -21.87 -10.38
CA GLY A 167 11.04 -23.05 -9.58
C GLY A 167 12.30 -23.49 -8.83
N PRO A 168 12.21 -24.49 -7.94
CA PRO A 168 13.35 -24.90 -7.12
C PRO A 168 14.53 -25.36 -7.97
N GLN A 169 14.25 -25.86 -9.19
CA GLN A 169 15.25 -26.33 -10.14
C GLN A 169 16.12 -25.21 -10.72
N ILE A 170 15.68 -23.96 -10.72
CA ILE A 170 16.50 -22.84 -11.24
C ILE A 170 17.78 -22.65 -10.41
N PHE A 171 17.70 -22.95 -9.10
CA PHE A 171 18.85 -22.88 -8.19
C PHE A 171 19.87 -23.99 -8.45
N ALA A 172 19.43 -25.14 -8.98
CA ALA A 172 20.29 -26.26 -9.33
C ALA A 172 20.86 -26.14 -10.76
N ASN A 173 20.00 -25.79 -11.72
CA ASN A 173 20.33 -25.81 -13.14
C ASN A 173 20.95 -24.49 -13.63
N GLN A 174 20.59 -23.36 -13.02
CA GLN A 174 21.05 -22.02 -13.42
C GLN A 174 21.41 -21.15 -12.20
N PRO A 175 22.34 -21.60 -11.34
CA PRO A 175 22.71 -20.86 -10.13
C PRO A 175 23.27 -19.48 -10.45
N GLU A 176 24.03 -19.36 -11.55
CA GLU A 176 24.60 -18.09 -12.00
C GLU A 176 23.51 -17.03 -12.22
N LEU A 177 22.42 -17.37 -12.90
CA LEU A 177 21.31 -16.46 -13.13
C LEU A 177 20.68 -15.98 -11.83
N VAL A 178 20.46 -16.88 -10.88
CA VAL A 178 19.91 -16.54 -9.57
C VAL A 178 20.83 -15.56 -8.83
N TYR A 179 22.13 -15.83 -8.80
CA TYR A 179 23.10 -14.94 -8.17
C TYR A 179 23.21 -13.60 -8.89
N THR A 180 23.11 -13.56 -10.22
CA THR A 180 23.08 -12.32 -11.00
C THR A 180 21.84 -11.50 -10.67
N VAL A 181 20.66 -12.11 -10.54
CA VAL A 181 19.44 -11.42 -10.12
C VAL A 181 19.60 -10.82 -8.72
N ILE A 182 20.10 -11.60 -7.76
CA ILE A 182 20.36 -11.13 -6.39
C ILE A 182 21.38 -9.98 -6.38
N ALA A 183 22.47 -10.09 -7.14
CA ALA A 183 23.48 -9.04 -7.25
C ALA A 183 22.92 -7.77 -7.93
N ALA A 184 22.12 -7.92 -8.98
CA ALA A 184 21.45 -6.82 -9.67
C ALA A 184 20.49 -6.07 -8.74
N LEU A 185 19.79 -6.78 -7.85
CA LEU A 185 18.92 -6.16 -6.84
C LEU A 185 19.71 -5.37 -5.80
N LEU A 186 20.83 -5.91 -5.32
CA LEU A 186 21.73 -5.16 -4.43
C LEU A 186 22.27 -3.91 -5.13
N GLY A 187 22.67 -4.02 -6.40
CA GLY A 187 23.06 -2.88 -7.22
C GLY A 187 21.93 -1.86 -7.39
N ALA A 188 20.71 -2.31 -7.66
CA ALA A 188 19.53 -1.46 -7.80
C ALA A 188 19.23 -0.68 -6.51
N LEU A 189 19.45 -1.27 -5.32
CA LEU A 189 19.31 -0.57 -4.05
C LEU A 189 20.33 0.56 -3.88
N ILE A 190 21.58 0.34 -4.31
CA ILE A 190 22.62 1.38 -4.29
C ILE A 190 22.25 2.51 -5.26
N ILE A 191 21.83 2.16 -6.48
CA ILE A 191 21.38 3.13 -7.48
C ILE A 191 20.17 3.92 -6.97
N MET A 192 19.17 3.24 -6.40
CA MET A 192 17.99 3.86 -5.80
C MET A 192 18.38 4.85 -4.70
N PHE A 193 19.36 4.50 -3.85
CA PHE A 193 19.87 5.38 -2.81
C PHE A 193 20.52 6.65 -3.39
N VAL A 194 21.40 6.50 -4.38
CA VAL A 194 22.07 7.63 -5.05
C VAL A 194 21.06 8.53 -5.76
N LEU A 195 20.14 7.93 -6.52
CA LEU A 195 19.07 8.66 -7.19
C LEU A 195 18.15 9.38 -6.20
N GLY A 196 17.83 8.75 -5.06
CA GLY A 196 17.03 9.36 -4.01
C GLY A 196 17.68 10.61 -3.42
N ILE A 197 18.99 10.57 -3.14
CA ILE A 197 19.74 11.75 -2.67
C ILE A 197 19.75 12.86 -3.74
N LEU A 198 19.99 12.49 -5.01
CA LEU A 198 20.03 13.46 -6.10
C LEU A 198 18.65 14.11 -6.32
N ALA A 199 17.58 13.32 -6.27
CA ALA A 199 16.19 13.74 -6.43
C ALA A 199 15.66 14.57 -5.25
N THR A 200 16.26 14.47 -4.06
CA THR A 200 15.85 15.26 -2.90
C THR A 200 16.01 16.77 -3.17
N LYS A 201 17.07 17.18 -3.88
CA LYS A 201 17.34 18.60 -4.20
C LYS A 201 16.23 19.25 -5.06
N PRO A 202 15.82 18.70 -6.22
CA PRO A 202 14.71 19.26 -6.98
C PRO A 202 13.38 19.17 -6.22
N MET A 203 13.14 18.12 -5.44
CA MET A 203 11.91 17.99 -4.64
C MET A 203 11.76 19.11 -3.61
N ILE A 204 12.85 19.54 -2.97
CA ILE A 204 12.81 20.71 -2.05
C ILE A 204 12.49 22.00 -2.80
N ARG A 205 12.91 22.15 -4.07
CA ARG A 205 12.54 23.32 -4.88
C ARG A 205 11.06 23.30 -5.25
N LEU A 206 10.50 22.12 -5.52
CA LEU A 206 9.07 21.97 -5.81
C LEU A 206 8.19 22.44 -4.65
N LEU A 207 8.62 22.23 -3.40
CA LEU A 207 7.93 22.73 -2.20
C LEU A 207 7.88 24.27 -2.09
N ARG A 208 8.66 25.00 -2.90
CA ARG A 208 8.63 26.47 -2.95
C ARG A 208 7.67 27.01 -3.99
N VAL A 209 7.15 26.16 -4.87
CA VAL A 209 6.17 26.55 -5.88
C VAL A 209 4.86 26.87 -5.17
N PRO A 210 4.16 27.97 -5.52
CA PRO A 210 2.89 28.29 -4.89
C PRO A 210 1.89 27.15 -5.04
N GLU A 211 1.15 26.89 -3.95
CA GLU A 211 0.22 25.78 -3.82
C GLU A 211 -0.83 25.67 -4.95
N PRO A 212 -1.37 26.78 -5.50
CA PRO A 212 -2.31 26.69 -6.63
C PRO A 212 -1.72 26.02 -7.87
N TYR A 213 -0.44 26.27 -8.19
CA TYR A 213 0.19 25.63 -9.35
C TYR A 213 0.37 24.13 -9.12
N ILE A 214 0.80 23.73 -7.92
CA ILE A 214 0.95 22.32 -7.56
C ILE A 214 -0.40 21.61 -7.65
N ALA A 215 -1.47 22.23 -7.14
CA ALA A 215 -2.83 21.68 -7.21
C ALA A 215 -3.29 21.43 -8.66
N VAL A 216 -3.03 22.35 -9.60
CA VAL A 216 -3.37 22.15 -11.02
C VAL A 216 -2.66 20.92 -11.59
N PHE A 217 -1.36 20.76 -11.33
CA PHE A 217 -0.61 19.59 -11.78
C PHE A 217 -1.09 18.30 -11.12
N VAL A 218 -1.39 18.32 -9.82
CA VAL A 218 -1.93 17.15 -9.10
C VAL A 218 -3.25 16.71 -9.70
N VAL A 219 -4.17 17.64 -9.99
CA VAL A 219 -5.45 17.33 -10.62
C VAL A 219 -5.23 16.73 -12.01
N LEU A 220 -4.38 17.36 -12.83
CA LEU A 220 -4.10 16.88 -14.18
C LEU A 220 -3.49 15.47 -14.18
N PHE A 221 -2.49 15.22 -13.33
CA PHE A 221 -1.89 13.88 -13.19
C PHE A 221 -2.83 12.87 -12.54
N ALA A 222 -3.74 13.27 -11.66
CA ALA A 222 -4.74 12.38 -11.09
C ALA A 222 -5.70 11.86 -12.17
N TYR A 223 -6.21 12.74 -13.03
CA TYR A 223 -7.09 12.37 -14.14
C TYR A 223 -6.36 11.50 -15.19
N ILE A 224 -5.14 11.89 -15.60
CA ILE A 224 -4.33 11.09 -16.52
C ILE A 224 -3.99 9.73 -15.90
N GLY A 225 -3.61 9.72 -14.63
CA GLY A 225 -3.23 8.51 -13.91
C GLY A 225 -4.40 7.53 -13.77
N ALA A 226 -5.57 8.00 -13.36
CA ALA A 226 -6.78 7.17 -13.26
C ALA A 226 -7.14 6.55 -14.61
N PHE A 227 -7.04 7.32 -15.70
CA PHE A 227 -7.30 6.80 -17.04
C PHE A 227 -6.21 5.81 -17.51
N ALA A 228 -4.93 6.11 -17.28
CA ALA A 228 -3.80 5.33 -17.79
C ALA A 228 -3.66 3.93 -17.18
N LEU A 229 -4.26 3.67 -16.02
CA LEU A 229 -4.17 2.37 -15.35
C LEU A 229 -4.82 1.25 -16.16
N ARG A 230 -6.03 1.47 -16.68
CA ARG A 230 -6.81 0.47 -17.44
C ARG A 230 -7.33 0.99 -18.78
N ASN A 231 -6.90 2.19 -19.18
CA ASN A 231 -7.43 2.90 -20.35
C ASN A 231 -8.96 3.01 -20.30
N SER A 232 -9.52 3.18 -19.11
CA SER A 232 -10.97 3.15 -18.84
C SER A 232 -11.45 4.47 -18.26
N MET A 233 -12.49 5.05 -18.85
CA MET A 233 -13.14 6.25 -18.31
C MET A 233 -13.91 5.93 -17.02
N SER A 234 -14.25 4.66 -16.78
CA SER A 234 -14.89 4.21 -15.54
C SER A 234 -14.06 4.57 -14.31
N ASP A 235 -12.74 4.39 -14.38
CA ASP A 235 -11.81 4.70 -13.28
C ASP A 235 -11.76 6.19 -12.97
N VAL A 236 -11.90 7.03 -14.00
CA VAL A 236 -11.97 8.48 -13.84
C VAL A 236 -13.24 8.87 -13.09
N TRP A 237 -14.40 8.33 -13.48
CA TRP A 237 -15.67 8.61 -12.80
C TRP A 237 -15.66 8.14 -11.34
N ILE A 238 -15.16 6.93 -11.10
CA ILE A 238 -15.01 6.37 -9.75
C ILE A 238 -14.08 7.26 -8.91
N MET A 239 -12.92 7.63 -9.43
CA MET A 239 -11.98 8.54 -8.77
C MET A 239 -12.65 9.85 -8.38
N THR A 240 -13.37 10.50 -9.31
CA THR A 240 -14.08 11.76 -9.05
C THR A 240 -15.17 11.59 -7.99
N GLY A 241 -15.94 10.50 -8.03
CA GLY A 241 -16.95 10.18 -7.02
C GLY A 241 -16.34 10.01 -5.62
N PHE A 242 -15.23 9.26 -5.53
CA PHE A 242 -14.49 9.08 -4.28
C PHE A 242 -13.79 10.36 -3.79
N ALA A 243 -13.43 11.29 -4.68
CA ALA A 243 -12.94 12.60 -4.28
C ALA A 243 -13.99 13.44 -3.58
N ILE A 244 -15.21 13.46 -4.12
CA ILE A 244 -16.35 14.14 -3.51
C ILE A 244 -16.68 13.49 -2.16
N LEU A 245 -16.73 12.16 -2.10
CA LEU A 245 -16.94 11.43 -0.85
C LEU A 245 -15.86 11.74 0.18
N GLY A 246 -14.59 11.72 -0.24
CA GLY A 246 -13.44 12.04 0.62
C GLY A 246 -13.54 13.44 1.21
N PHE A 247 -13.92 14.44 0.40
CA PHE A 247 -14.16 15.80 0.85
C PHE A 247 -15.24 15.88 1.95
N PHE A 248 -16.39 15.21 1.77
CA PHE A 248 -17.43 15.20 2.80
C PHE A 248 -17.03 14.46 4.07
N LEU A 249 -16.34 13.32 3.94
CA LEU A 249 -15.84 12.56 5.09
C LEU A 249 -14.83 13.38 5.91
N GLN A 250 -13.90 14.06 5.24
CA GLN A 250 -12.91 14.91 5.89
C GLN A 250 -13.57 16.08 6.61
N ARG A 251 -14.58 16.71 6.00
CA ARG A 251 -15.36 17.78 6.63
C ARG A 251 -16.19 17.29 7.83
N GLY A 252 -16.65 16.04 7.80
CA GLY A 252 -17.33 15.38 8.92
C GLY A 252 -16.40 14.88 10.03
N GLY A 253 -15.08 15.06 9.91
CA GLY A 253 -14.11 14.57 10.88
C GLY A 253 -13.87 13.05 10.83
N TYR A 254 -14.36 12.37 9.78
CA TYR A 254 -14.16 10.94 9.61
C TYR A 254 -12.75 10.64 9.08
N PRO A 255 -12.05 9.63 9.63
CA PRO A 255 -10.73 9.24 9.13
C PRO A 255 -10.85 8.61 7.75
N LEU A 256 -10.07 9.11 6.78
CA LEU A 256 -10.01 8.57 5.42
C LEU A 256 -9.19 7.28 5.31
N ALA A 257 -8.25 7.07 6.24
CA ALA A 257 -7.35 5.92 6.20
C ALA A 257 -8.06 4.54 6.27
N PRO A 258 -9.08 4.32 7.12
CA PRO A 258 -9.87 3.09 7.11
C PRO A 258 -10.59 2.83 5.78
N LEU A 259 -11.09 3.88 5.12
CA LEU A 259 -11.76 3.75 3.81
C LEU A 259 -10.79 3.20 2.76
N VAL A 260 -9.61 3.80 2.64
CA VAL A 260 -8.58 3.37 1.69
C VAL A 260 -8.05 1.98 2.05
N LEU A 261 -7.85 1.71 3.34
CA LEU A 261 -7.43 0.38 3.79
C LEU A 261 -8.46 -0.70 3.42
N GLY A 262 -9.76 -0.40 3.55
CA GLY A 262 -10.83 -1.29 3.12
C GLY A 262 -10.86 -1.50 1.61
N ALA A 263 -10.66 -0.43 0.83
CA ALA A 263 -10.59 -0.51 -0.63
C ALA A 263 -9.41 -1.36 -1.12
N ILE A 264 -8.29 -1.32 -0.40
CA ILE A 264 -7.12 -2.17 -0.68
C ILE A 264 -7.41 -3.61 -0.24
N LEU A 265 -7.75 -3.82 1.04
CA LEU A 265 -7.81 -5.18 1.62
C LEU A 265 -9.03 -5.99 1.16
N GLY A 266 -10.14 -5.34 0.80
CA GLY A 266 -11.38 -6.02 0.39
C GLY A 266 -11.19 -6.96 -0.81
N PRO A 267 -10.68 -6.47 -1.96
CA PRO A 267 -10.38 -7.30 -3.12
C PRO A 267 -9.37 -8.42 -2.83
N LEU A 268 -8.33 -8.13 -2.03
CA LEU A 268 -7.37 -9.15 -1.64
C LEU A 268 -8.04 -10.26 -0.81
N ALA A 269 -8.83 -9.88 0.20
CA ALA A 269 -9.50 -10.84 1.07
C ALA A 269 -10.44 -11.76 0.28
N GLU A 270 -11.25 -11.21 -0.63
CA GLU A 270 -12.12 -12.03 -1.48
C GLU A 270 -11.32 -12.93 -2.41
N ARG A 271 -10.28 -12.40 -3.06
CA ARG A 271 -9.44 -13.19 -3.97
C ARG A 271 -8.85 -14.41 -3.26
N TYR A 272 -8.26 -14.23 -2.07
CA TYR A 272 -7.68 -15.34 -1.33
C TYR A 272 -8.73 -16.26 -0.74
N TYR A 273 -9.89 -15.73 -0.31
CA TYR A 273 -11.01 -16.54 0.14
C TYR A 273 -11.50 -17.48 -0.98
N VAL A 274 -11.76 -16.92 -2.17
CA VAL A 274 -12.20 -17.69 -3.34
C VAL A 274 -11.13 -18.69 -3.76
N THR A 275 -9.86 -18.29 -3.80
CA THR A 275 -8.74 -19.19 -4.12
C THR A 275 -8.68 -20.36 -3.13
N ALA A 276 -8.82 -20.10 -1.82
CA ALA A 276 -8.82 -21.12 -0.79
C ALA A 276 -10.00 -22.09 -0.96
N MET A 277 -11.22 -21.56 -1.13
CA MET A 277 -12.44 -22.34 -1.31
C MET A 277 -12.39 -23.22 -2.55
N ILE A 278 -11.87 -22.72 -3.68
CA ILE A 278 -11.71 -23.53 -4.90
C ILE A 278 -10.70 -24.65 -4.66
N SER A 279 -9.56 -24.33 -4.05
CA SER A 279 -8.52 -25.33 -3.75
C SER A 279 -8.96 -26.39 -2.72
N SER A 280 -9.96 -26.09 -1.89
CA SER A 280 -10.50 -27.00 -0.88
C SER A 280 -11.75 -27.75 -1.31
N GLY A 281 -12.20 -27.62 -2.57
CA GLY A 281 -13.45 -28.24 -3.01
C GLY A 281 -14.69 -27.64 -2.36
N ASN A 282 -14.64 -26.34 -2.06
CA ASN A 282 -15.66 -25.54 -1.38
C ASN A 282 -15.91 -25.93 0.09
N ASP A 283 -14.94 -26.60 0.73
CA ASP A 283 -14.98 -26.93 2.15
C ASP A 283 -14.44 -25.77 3.00
N ILE A 284 -15.30 -25.22 3.87
CA ILE A 284 -14.99 -24.11 4.80
C ILE A 284 -14.12 -24.61 5.97
N THR A 285 -14.13 -25.91 6.28
CA THR A 285 -13.35 -26.43 7.41
C THR A 285 -11.84 -26.25 7.23
N ILE A 286 -11.36 -26.01 6.00
CA ILE A 286 -9.94 -25.75 5.70
C ILE A 286 -9.33 -24.63 6.55
N PHE A 287 -10.13 -23.63 6.95
CA PHE A 287 -9.66 -22.52 7.77
C PHE A 287 -9.28 -22.94 9.20
N VAL A 288 -9.79 -24.08 9.68
CA VAL A 288 -9.53 -24.61 11.02
C VAL A 288 -8.66 -25.87 10.97
N THR A 289 -8.84 -26.73 9.95
CA THR A 289 -8.14 -28.02 9.84
C THR A 289 -6.67 -27.87 9.44
N ARG A 290 -6.30 -26.81 8.70
CA ARG A 290 -4.90 -26.50 8.39
C ARG A 290 -4.22 -25.88 9.62
N PRO A 291 -3.10 -26.44 10.13
CA PRO A 291 -2.48 -25.99 11.39
C PRO A 291 -2.07 -24.51 11.38
N ILE A 292 -1.52 -24.00 10.27
CA ILE A 292 -1.13 -22.59 10.16
C ILE A 292 -2.38 -21.68 10.13
N SER A 293 -3.40 -22.07 9.34
CA SER A 293 -4.64 -21.30 9.24
C SER A 293 -5.39 -21.29 10.58
N GLY A 294 -5.50 -22.44 11.25
CA GLY A 294 -6.15 -22.56 12.55
C GLY A 294 -5.47 -21.72 13.62
N VAL A 295 -4.13 -21.71 13.67
CA VAL A 295 -3.38 -20.84 14.60
C VAL A 295 -3.62 -19.36 14.29
N LEU A 296 -3.56 -18.94 13.02
CA LEU A 296 -3.83 -17.55 12.64
C LEU A 296 -5.28 -17.14 12.95
N MET A 297 -6.24 -18.03 12.73
CA MET A 297 -7.65 -17.80 13.04
C MET A 297 -7.87 -17.68 14.55
N ALA A 298 -7.23 -18.54 15.34
CA ALA A 298 -7.28 -18.45 16.81
C ALA A 298 -6.70 -17.12 17.31
N VAL A 299 -5.53 -16.72 16.80
CA VAL A 299 -4.90 -15.42 17.12
C VAL A 299 -5.83 -14.27 16.74
N TRP A 300 -6.46 -14.32 15.56
CA TRP A 300 -7.41 -13.32 15.11
C TRP A 300 -8.63 -13.23 16.03
N VAL A 301 -9.27 -14.36 16.37
CA VAL A 301 -10.40 -14.41 17.30
C VAL A 301 -10.01 -13.84 18.67
N ILE A 302 -8.85 -14.24 19.21
CA ILE A 302 -8.34 -13.72 20.49
C ILE A 302 -8.14 -12.20 20.41
N ALA A 303 -7.55 -11.69 19.34
CA ALA A 303 -7.32 -10.27 19.15
C ALA A 303 -8.63 -9.48 19.06
N VAL A 304 -9.62 -9.98 18.31
CA VAL A 304 -10.95 -9.36 18.18
C VAL A 304 -11.69 -9.35 19.52
N VAL A 305 -11.70 -10.49 20.23
CA VAL A 305 -12.33 -10.58 21.56
C VAL A 305 -11.65 -9.65 22.55
N PHE A 306 -10.31 -9.61 22.57
CA PHE A 306 -9.56 -8.71 23.45
C PHE A 306 -9.83 -7.23 23.14
N LEU A 307 -9.82 -6.84 21.87
CA LEU A 307 -10.14 -5.47 21.44
C LEU A 307 -11.60 -5.11 21.73
N GLY A 308 -12.53 -6.05 21.54
CA GLY A 308 -13.94 -5.90 21.85
C GLY A 308 -14.18 -5.66 23.34
N ILE A 309 -13.56 -6.47 24.21
CA ILE A 309 -13.62 -6.30 25.67
C ILE A 309 -13.02 -4.94 26.07
N LYS A 310 -11.88 -4.56 25.50
CA LYS A 310 -11.25 -3.27 25.79
C LYS A 310 -12.14 -2.09 25.37
N SER A 311 -12.70 -2.15 24.16
CA SER A 311 -13.62 -1.13 23.64
C SER A 311 -14.87 -1.00 24.51
N TYR A 312 -15.47 -2.13 24.89
CA TYR A 312 -16.62 -2.17 25.79
C TYR A 312 -16.32 -1.56 27.16
N ARG A 313 -15.15 -1.86 27.75
CA ARG A 313 -14.71 -1.27 29.01
C ARG A 313 -14.53 0.24 28.91
N THR A 314 -13.86 0.74 27.86
CA THR A 314 -13.65 2.18 27.63
C THR A 314 -14.98 2.93 27.43
N TRP A 315 -15.93 2.33 26.71
CA TRP A 315 -17.27 2.90 26.53
C TRP A 315 -18.04 2.98 27.85
N LYS A 316 -17.95 1.95 28.70
CA LYS A 316 -18.59 1.95 30.01
C LYS A 316 -18.01 3.03 30.94
N THR A 317 -16.70 3.19 30.98
CA THR A 317 -16.02 4.24 31.78
C THR A 317 -16.18 5.66 31.23
N SER A 318 -16.62 5.83 29.98
CA SER A 318 -16.92 7.16 29.40
C SER A 318 -18.35 7.62 29.67
N LYS A 319 -19.21 6.72 30.16
CA LYS A 319 -20.61 6.99 30.52
C LYS A 319 -20.81 7.25 32.02
N GLU A 320 -19.84 6.87 32.85
CA GLU A 320 -19.73 7.22 34.27
C GLU A 320 -18.98 8.55 34.42
#